data_AF-U9TRU6-F1
#
_entry.id   AF-U9TRU6-F1
#
_cell.length_a   1.000
_cell.length_b   1.000
_cell.length_c   1.000
_cell.angle_alpha   90.00
_cell.angle_beta   90.00
_cell.angle_gamma   90.00
#
_symmetry.space_group_name_H-M   'P 1'
#
loop_
_entity.id
_entity.type
_entity.pdbx_description
1 polymer ?
#
loop_
_entity_poly.entity_id
_entity_poly.type
_entity_poly.pdbx_seq_one_letter_code
_entity_poly.pdbx_strand_id
1 'polypeptide(L)'
;KNKQQKAWFLTFLTSIVMTLGSIPFLYQLIFNANWNVNNLPSESNLSIILVGFFMTYCIIDLLLSKFFYENEISNITNMKGYLHHLVYLVLSSFVIYNQRTEIFCLMSIFEASTLVLATGKINNKSPKQDLLYATTFVSTRLLFHAIMIYLYFNYHQSKSIWLILSFLYPFHCYWFYGFIRQKV
;
A
#
# COMPACT_ATOMS: atom_id res chain seq x y z
N LYS A 1 -8.03 21.51 13.23
CA LYS A 1 -6.69 20.90 13.42
C LYS A 1 -6.75 19.52 14.10
N ASN A 2 -7.40 19.35 15.26
CA ASN A 2 -7.40 18.10 16.02
C ASN A 2 -8.03 16.86 15.32
N LYS A 3 -9.13 17.03 14.55
CA LYS A 3 -9.83 15.88 13.92
C LYS A 3 -9.04 15.21 12.77
N GLN A 4 -8.49 16.00 11.85
CA GLN A 4 -7.69 15.46 10.73
C GLN A 4 -6.39 14.80 11.21
N GLN A 5 -5.69 15.36 12.21
CA GLN A 5 -4.51 14.73 12.80
C GLN A 5 -4.84 13.39 13.47
N LYS A 6 -6.00 13.28 14.13
CA LYS A 6 -6.50 12.02 14.70
C LYS A 6 -6.81 10.98 13.62
N ALA A 7 -7.35 11.39 12.47
CA ALA A 7 -7.58 10.49 11.34
C ALA A 7 -6.27 9.88 10.80
N TRP A 8 -5.19 10.67 10.72
CA TRP A 8 -3.88 10.18 10.29
C TRP A 8 -3.19 9.23 11.27
N PHE A 9 -3.61 9.18 12.53
CA PHE A 9 -3.00 8.29 13.53
C PHE A 9 -3.28 6.81 13.23
N LEU A 10 -4.49 6.50 12.76
CA LEU A 10 -4.85 5.14 12.36
C LEU A 10 -4.00 4.70 11.16
N THR A 11 -3.92 5.53 10.12
CA THR A 11 -3.04 5.29 8.97
C THR A 11 -1.59 5.13 9.39
N PHE A 12 -1.08 5.99 10.28
CA PHE A 12 0.29 5.90 10.80
C PHE A 12 0.56 4.53 11.45
N LEU A 13 -0.31 4.08 12.35
CA LEU A 13 -0.13 2.79 13.05
C LEU A 13 -0.21 1.62 12.07
N THR A 14 -1.20 1.62 11.16
CA THR A 14 -1.33 0.60 10.13
C THR A 14 -0.10 0.55 9.24
N SER A 15 0.41 1.70 8.77
CA SER A 15 1.57 1.74 7.91
C SER A 15 2.85 1.25 8.62
N ILE A 16 2.99 1.43 9.94
CA ILE A 16 4.07 0.80 10.71
C ILE A 16 3.95 -0.72 10.64
N VAL A 17 2.78 -1.26 11.00
CA VAL A 17 2.55 -2.72 11.06
C VAL A 17 2.79 -3.34 9.69
N MET A 18 2.26 -2.73 8.62
CA MET A 18 2.41 -3.24 7.26
C MET A 18 3.83 -3.10 6.70
N THR A 19 4.54 -2.03 7.06
CA THR A 19 5.95 -1.85 6.65
C THR A 19 6.82 -2.90 7.33
N LEU A 20 6.71 -3.06 8.65
CA LEU A 20 7.48 -4.05 9.40
C LEU A 20 7.08 -5.48 9.01
N GLY A 21 5.79 -5.73 8.82
CA GLY A 21 5.24 -7.00 8.38
C GLY A 21 5.70 -7.43 6.99
N SER A 22 6.11 -6.49 6.13
CA SER A 22 6.68 -6.81 4.81
C SER A 22 8.11 -7.35 4.86
N ILE A 23 8.86 -7.05 5.93
CA ILE A 23 10.30 -7.34 6.02
C ILE A 23 10.61 -8.83 5.88
N PRO A 24 9.89 -9.77 6.54
CA PRO A 24 10.13 -11.20 6.35
C PRO A 24 9.96 -11.65 4.89
N PHE A 25 8.99 -11.10 4.17
CA PHE A 25 8.72 -11.45 2.77
C PHE A 25 9.78 -10.85 1.83
N LEU A 26 10.24 -9.62 2.10
CA LEU A 26 11.38 -9.03 1.39
C LEU A 26 12.66 -9.83 1.62
N TYR A 27 12.90 -10.26 2.85
CA TYR A 27 14.05 -11.10 3.18
C TYR A 27 14.00 -12.41 2.39
N GLN A 28 12.84 -13.07 2.36
CA GLN A 28 12.63 -14.28 1.57
C GLN A 28 12.88 -14.04 0.07
N LEU A 29 12.36 -12.95 -0.50
CA LEU A 29 12.60 -12.61 -1.91
C LEU A 29 14.10 -12.43 -2.22
N ILE A 30 14.79 -11.65 -1.39
CA ILE A 30 16.16 -11.20 -1.66
C ILE A 30 17.17 -12.31 -1.36
N PHE A 31 17.08 -12.94 -0.18
CA PHE A 31 18.13 -13.83 0.31
C PHE A 31 17.82 -15.31 0.09
N ASN A 32 16.55 -15.71 0.14
CA ASN A 32 16.19 -17.12 0.00
C ASN A 32 15.85 -17.46 -1.46
N ALA A 33 15.10 -16.58 -2.12
CA ALA A 33 14.63 -16.77 -3.48
C ALA A 33 15.55 -16.14 -4.54
N ASN A 34 16.55 -15.34 -4.15
CA ASN A 34 17.46 -14.64 -5.06
C ASN A 34 16.73 -13.91 -6.20
N TRP A 35 15.69 -13.14 -5.85
CA TRP A 35 14.81 -12.42 -6.79
C TRP A 35 13.99 -13.31 -7.74
N ASN A 36 14.00 -14.63 -7.58
CA ASN A 36 13.13 -15.54 -8.33
C ASN A 36 11.76 -15.63 -7.66
N VAL A 37 10.76 -14.93 -8.23
CA VAL A 37 9.39 -14.89 -7.71
C VAL A 37 8.68 -16.25 -7.68
N ASN A 38 9.17 -17.27 -8.41
CA ASN A 38 8.62 -18.62 -8.35
C ASN A 38 9.10 -19.41 -7.12
N ASN A 39 10.20 -18.96 -6.50
CA ASN A 39 10.78 -19.58 -5.31
C ASN A 39 10.27 -18.93 -4.02
N LEU A 40 9.34 -17.98 -4.11
CA LEU A 40 8.67 -17.45 -2.93
C LEU A 40 7.80 -18.57 -2.31
N PRO A 41 7.88 -18.77 -0.98
CA PRO A 41 7.00 -19.71 -0.33
C PRO A 41 5.54 -19.30 -0.53
N SER A 42 4.66 -20.29 -0.56
CA SER A 42 3.22 -20.03 -0.58
C SER A 42 2.76 -19.29 0.67
N GLU A 43 1.48 -18.94 0.69
CA GLU A 43 0.79 -18.38 1.84
C GLU A 43 1.20 -18.98 3.19
N SER A 44 1.31 -18.11 4.20
CA SER A 44 1.66 -18.43 5.58
C SER A 44 0.63 -17.86 6.55
N ASN A 45 0.57 -18.37 7.78
CA ASN A 45 -0.32 -17.82 8.80
C ASN A 45 -0.06 -16.32 9.05
N LEU A 46 1.21 -15.91 9.01
CA LEU A 46 1.58 -14.50 9.14
C LEU A 46 1.02 -13.65 8.00
N SER A 47 1.11 -14.11 6.75
CA SER A 47 0.60 -13.35 5.61
C SER A 47 -0.92 -13.21 5.65
N ILE A 48 -1.65 -14.27 6.03
CA ILE A 48 -3.11 -14.23 6.20
C ILE A 48 -3.49 -13.20 7.28
N ILE A 49 -2.81 -13.24 8.44
CA ILE A 49 -3.07 -12.30 9.55
C ILE A 49 -2.82 -10.86 9.12
N LEU A 50 -1.71 -10.58 8.43
CA LEU A 50 -1.38 -9.23 7.96
C LEU A 50 -2.38 -8.71 6.92
N VAL A 51 -2.81 -9.55 5.97
CA VAL A 51 -3.84 -9.18 5.00
C VAL A 51 -5.17 -8.92 5.71
N GLY A 52 -5.58 -9.78 6.64
CA GLY A 52 -6.79 -9.60 7.45
C GLY A 52 -6.76 -8.31 8.29
N PHE A 53 -5.61 -8.00 8.90
CA PHE A 53 -5.38 -6.75 9.61
C PHE A 53 -5.56 -5.54 8.70
N PHE A 54 -4.94 -5.57 7.51
CA PHE A 54 -5.06 -4.48 6.54
C PHE A 54 -6.48 -4.29 6.01
N MET A 55 -7.19 -5.39 5.73
CA MET A 55 -8.59 -5.34 5.34
C MET A 55 -9.46 -4.73 6.45
N THR A 56 -9.23 -5.13 7.69
CA THR A 56 -9.94 -4.58 8.86
C THR A 56 -9.70 -3.08 8.98
N TYR A 57 -8.46 -2.61 8.80
CA TYR A 57 -8.14 -1.19 8.71
C TYR A 57 -8.94 -0.49 7.61
N CYS A 58 -8.94 -1.03 6.38
CA CYS A 58 -9.67 -0.41 5.26
C CYS A 58 -11.17 -0.28 5.56
N ILE A 59 -11.78 -1.30 6.18
CA ILE A 59 -13.20 -1.28 6.56
C ILE A 59 -13.43 -0.23 7.65
N ILE A 60 -12.63 -0.23 8.71
CA ILE A 60 -12.75 0.74 9.82
C ILE A 60 -12.59 2.16 9.29
N ASP A 61 -11.60 2.41 8.44
CA ASP A 61 -11.34 3.74 7.89
C ASP A 61 -12.50 4.23 7.00
N LEU A 62 -13.07 3.36 6.17
CA LEU A 62 -14.27 3.66 5.38
C LEU A 62 -15.50 3.94 6.27
N LEU A 63 -15.71 3.16 7.33
CA LEU A 63 -16.81 3.37 8.27
C LEU A 63 -16.65 4.67 9.05
N LEU A 64 -15.47 4.92 9.61
CA LEU A 64 -15.18 6.16 10.34
C LEU A 64 -15.38 7.38 9.46
N SER A 65 -14.94 7.29 8.20
CA SER A 65 -15.14 8.36 7.23
C SER A 65 -16.61 8.60 6.95
N LYS A 66 -17.38 7.54 6.69
CA LYS A 66 -18.83 7.64 6.47
C LYS A 66 -19.58 8.23 7.66
N PHE A 67 -19.27 7.86 8.89
CA PHE A 67 -20.07 8.26 10.06
C PHE A 67 -19.61 9.56 10.73
N PHE A 68 -18.32 9.89 10.68
CA PHE A 68 -17.76 11.03 11.43
C PHE A 68 -17.32 12.20 10.54
N TYR A 69 -17.22 12.00 9.22
CA TYR A 69 -16.66 12.97 8.28
C TYR A 69 -17.55 13.17 7.04
N GLU A 70 -18.88 12.98 7.14
CA GLU A 70 -19.85 13.09 6.02
C GLU A 70 -19.69 14.37 5.16
N ASN A 71 -19.35 15.50 5.78
CA ASN A 71 -19.16 16.77 5.07
C ASN A 71 -17.89 16.83 4.19
N GLU A 72 -16.93 15.91 4.37
CA GLU A 72 -15.76 15.76 3.48
C GLU A 72 -16.03 14.73 2.35
N ILE A 73 -17.11 13.93 2.45
CA ILE A 73 -17.50 12.87 1.50
C ILE A 73 -18.45 13.37 0.40
N SER A 74 -19.22 14.45 0.64
CA SER A 74 -20.27 14.94 -0.26
C SER A 74 -19.79 15.42 -1.64
N ASN A 75 -18.49 15.59 -1.84
CA ASN A 75 -17.90 15.75 -3.16
C ASN A 75 -17.63 14.37 -3.78
N ILE A 76 -18.64 13.82 -4.44
CA ILE A 76 -18.60 12.55 -5.20
C ILE A 76 -17.40 12.47 -6.18
N THR A 77 -16.80 13.61 -6.55
CA THR A 77 -15.59 13.73 -7.40
C THR A 77 -14.25 13.72 -6.65
N ASN A 78 -14.22 13.84 -5.31
CA ASN A 78 -13.00 13.88 -4.48
C ASN A 78 -12.74 12.57 -3.70
N MET A 79 -13.10 11.41 -4.28
CA MET A 79 -12.71 10.06 -3.85
C MET A 79 -11.17 9.79 -3.83
N LYS A 80 -10.33 10.82 -3.71
CA LYS A 80 -8.86 10.69 -3.80
C LYS A 80 -8.26 9.77 -2.72
N GLY A 81 -8.94 9.62 -1.58
CA GLY A 81 -8.47 8.81 -0.43
C GLY A 81 -9.26 7.54 -0.11
N TYR A 82 -10.44 7.28 -0.67
CA TYR A 82 -11.30 6.17 -0.20
C TYR A 82 -11.55 5.10 -1.24
N LEU A 83 -11.56 5.45 -2.53
CA LEU A 83 -11.69 4.48 -3.61
C LEU A 83 -10.53 3.47 -3.57
N HIS A 84 -9.34 3.89 -3.15
CA HIS A 84 -8.21 2.98 -3.04
C HIS A 84 -8.37 1.96 -1.89
N HIS A 85 -9.06 2.29 -0.80
CA HIS A 85 -9.40 1.30 0.25
C HIS A 85 -10.37 0.23 -0.28
N LEU A 86 -11.36 0.62 -1.10
CA LEU A 86 -12.22 -0.35 -1.80
C LEU A 86 -11.43 -1.22 -2.78
N VAL A 87 -10.54 -0.62 -3.57
CA VAL A 87 -9.65 -1.36 -4.48
C VAL A 87 -8.80 -2.35 -3.70
N TYR A 88 -8.18 -1.93 -2.59
CA TYR A 88 -7.40 -2.83 -1.76
C TYR A 88 -8.23 -3.94 -1.13
N LEU A 89 -9.48 -3.69 -0.71
CA LEU A 89 -10.35 -4.77 -0.22
C LEU A 89 -10.59 -5.82 -1.29
N VAL A 90 -10.89 -5.42 -2.53
CA VAL A 90 -11.06 -6.35 -3.66
C VAL A 90 -9.78 -7.13 -3.94
N LEU A 91 -8.63 -6.46 -3.92
CA LEU A 91 -7.32 -7.09 -4.14
C LEU A 91 -6.96 -8.08 -3.03
N SER A 92 -7.18 -7.70 -1.77
CA SER A 92 -6.95 -8.54 -0.61
C SER A 92 -7.83 -9.78 -0.66
N SER A 93 -9.12 -9.64 -1.01
CA SER A 93 -10.00 -10.78 -1.24
C SER A 93 -9.53 -11.66 -2.39
N PHE A 94 -9.03 -11.07 -3.49
CA PHE A 94 -8.48 -11.82 -4.60
C PHE A 94 -7.25 -12.65 -4.18
N VAL A 95 -6.29 -12.07 -3.46
CA VAL A 95 -5.09 -12.81 -3.04
C VAL A 95 -5.41 -13.90 -2.01
N ILE A 96 -6.37 -13.68 -1.11
CA ILE A 96 -6.87 -14.71 -0.19
C ILE A 96 -7.52 -15.84 -0.97
N TYR A 97 -8.40 -15.52 -1.93
CA TYR A 97 -9.08 -16.53 -2.75
C TYR A 97 -8.10 -17.40 -3.54
N ASN A 98 -6.98 -16.82 -4.00
CA ASN A 98 -5.94 -17.54 -4.72
C ASN A 98 -4.87 -18.16 -3.80
N GLN A 99 -4.96 -18.02 -2.47
CA GLN A 99 -3.95 -18.47 -1.50
C GLN A 99 -2.55 -17.90 -1.79
N ARG A 100 -2.50 -16.62 -2.20
CA ARG A 100 -1.28 -15.87 -2.56
C ARG A 100 -1.09 -14.62 -1.69
N THR A 101 -1.45 -14.68 -0.40
CA THR A 101 -1.36 -13.51 0.50
C THR A 101 0.06 -13.02 0.75
N GLU A 102 1.08 -13.86 0.51
CA GLU A 102 2.49 -13.46 0.59
C GLU A 102 2.84 -12.35 -0.40
N ILE A 103 2.20 -12.33 -1.58
CA ILE A 103 2.44 -11.30 -2.58
C ILE A 103 1.97 -9.95 -2.05
N PHE A 104 0.79 -9.91 -1.43
CA PHE A 104 0.28 -8.69 -0.82
C PHE A 104 1.21 -8.18 0.29
N CYS A 105 1.69 -9.08 1.15
CA CYS A 105 2.60 -8.72 2.23
C CYS A 105 3.98 -8.29 1.73
N LEU A 106 4.48 -8.87 0.64
CA LEU A 106 5.70 -8.41 -0.02
C LEU A 106 5.54 -6.97 -0.54
N MET A 107 4.39 -6.67 -1.15
CA MET A 107 4.08 -5.35 -1.70
C MET A 107 3.72 -4.33 -0.61
N SER A 108 3.45 -4.75 0.62
CA SER A 108 3.11 -3.82 1.72
C SER A 108 4.28 -2.96 2.19
N ILE A 109 5.50 -3.18 1.68
CA ILE A 109 6.60 -2.22 1.82
C ILE A 109 6.26 -0.83 1.27
N PHE A 110 5.27 -0.74 0.38
CA PHE A 110 4.72 0.53 -0.10
C PHE A 110 4.24 1.44 1.01
N GLU A 111 3.80 0.86 2.13
CA GLU A 111 3.36 1.58 3.31
C GLU A 111 4.49 2.35 3.99
N ALA A 112 5.77 2.09 3.66
CA ALA A 112 6.88 2.92 4.14
C ALA A 112 6.73 4.38 3.68
N SER A 113 6.31 4.60 2.44
CA SER A 113 6.03 5.96 1.94
C SER A 113 4.80 6.58 2.63
N THR A 114 3.76 5.78 2.89
CA THR A 114 2.57 6.23 3.63
C THR A 114 2.92 6.60 5.07
N LEU A 115 3.80 5.85 5.73
CA LEU A 115 4.28 6.10 7.08
C LEU A 115 4.98 7.47 7.16
N VAL A 116 5.85 7.77 6.20
CA VAL A 116 6.51 9.07 6.09
C VAL A 116 5.49 10.18 5.87
N LEU A 117 4.50 9.97 4.99
CA LEU A 117 3.43 10.95 4.76
C LEU A 117 2.62 11.23 6.02
N ALA A 118 2.17 10.17 6.71
CA ALA A 118 1.37 10.27 7.92
C ALA A 118 2.13 10.99 9.04
N THR A 119 3.43 10.69 9.20
CA THR A 119 4.30 11.41 10.14
C THR A 119 4.32 12.92 9.86
N GLY A 120 4.42 13.31 8.59
CA GLY A 120 4.39 14.73 8.19
C GLY A 120 3.05 15.41 8.43
N LYS A 121 1.94 14.68 8.29
CA LYS A 121 0.59 15.20 8.57
C LYS A 121 0.32 15.34 10.08
N ILE A 122 0.95 14.52 10.92
CA ILE A 122 0.84 14.59 12.39
C ILE A 122 1.75 15.69 12.96
N ASN A 123 3.05 15.68 12.63
CA ASN A 123 4.10 16.52 13.26
C ASN A 123 4.35 17.87 12.56
N ASN A 124 3.45 18.29 11.67
CA ASN A 124 3.59 19.40 10.73
C ASN A 124 4.61 19.14 9.61
N LYS A 125 4.19 19.51 8.40
CA LYS A 125 4.92 19.27 7.15
C LYS A 125 6.19 20.11 7.09
N SER A 126 7.32 19.51 6.71
CA SER A 126 8.58 20.21 6.45
C SER A 126 9.14 19.84 5.06
N PRO A 127 9.96 20.69 4.43
CA PRO A 127 10.59 20.37 3.14
C PRO A 127 11.44 19.08 3.18
N LYS A 128 12.08 18.80 4.33
CA LYS A 128 12.81 17.55 4.55
C LYS A 128 11.87 16.33 4.52
N GLN A 129 10.67 16.47 5.09
CA GLN A 129 9.66 15.42 5.07
C GLN A 129 9.13 15.15 3.67
N ASP A 130 8.99 16.20 2.84
CA ASP A 130 8.59 16.06 1.44
C ASP A 130 9.63 15.30 0.61
N LEU A 131 10.92 15.62 0.82
CA LEU A 131 12.01 14.88 0.17
C LEU A 131 12.05 13.42 0.62
N LEU A 132 11.85 13.15 1.91
CA LEU A 132 11.80 11.79 2.45
C LEU A 132 10.62 11.01 1.89
N TYR A 133 9.44 11.64 1.80
CA TYR A 133 8.25 11.04 1.20
C TYR A 133 8.50 10.73 -0.27
N ALA A 134 9.05 11.68 -1.04
CA ALA A 134 9.32 11.48 -2.46
C ALA A 134 10.32 10.33 -2.68
N THR A 135 11.41 10.32 -1.94
CA THR A 135 12.45 9.27 -2.03
C THR A 135 11.86 7.90 -1.71
N THR A 136 11.12 7.78 -0.61
CA THR A 136 10.50 6.51 -0.20
C THR A 136 9.39 6.06 -1.13
N PHE A 137 8.60 6.99 -1.68
CA PHE A 137 7.56 6.69 -2.67
C PHE A 137 8.17 6.17 -3.98
N VAL A 138 9.19 6.85 -4.50
CA VAL A 138 9.86 6.43 -5.74
C VAL A 138 10.52 5.07 -5.55
N SER A 139 11.27 4.85 -4.47
CA SER A 139 11.97 3.59 -4.26
C SER A 139 11.01 2.41 -4.10
N THR A 140 9.93 2.57 -3.33
CA THR A 140 8.98 1.48 -3.05
C THR A 140 7.89 1.39 -4.12
N ARG A 141 7.05 2.41 -4.27
CA ARG A 141 5.84 2.35 -5.11
C ARG A 141 6.09 2.47 -6.61
N LEU A 142 7.24 3.02 -7.05
CA LEU A 142 7.58 3.12 -8.48
C LEU A 142 8.65 2.13 -8.91
N LEU A 143 9.83 2.13 -8.29
CA LEU A 143 10.95 1.29 -8.72
C LEU A 143 10.73 -0.17 -8.32
N PHE A 144 10.55 -0.45 -7.03
CA PHE A 144 10.31 -1.82 -6.57
C PHE A 144 9.05 -2.41 -7.21
N HIS A 145 7.96 -1.64 -7.33
CA HIS A 145 6.77 -2.10 -8.04
C HIS A 145 7.04 -2.47 -9.51
N ALA A 146 7.76 -1.62 -10.26
CA ALA A 146 8.10 -1.91 -11.66
C ALA A 146 8.98 -3.17 -11.78
N ILE A 147 9.93 -3.36 -10.86
CA ILE A 147 10.74 -4.57 -10.78
C ILE A 147 9.84 -5.80 -10.55
N MET A 148 8.91 -5.73 -9.60
CA MET A 148 7.99 -6.83 -9.33
C MET A 148 7.10 -7.13 -10.54
N ILE A 149 6.57 -6.12 -11.22
CA ILE A 149 5.80 -6.31 -12.47
C ILE A 149 6.66 -7.01 -13.51
N TYR A 150 7.89 -6.55 -13.74
CA TYR A 150 8.82 -7.18 -14.69
C TYR A 150 9.08 -8.65 -14.34
N LEU A 151 9.34 -8.96 -13.06
CA LEU A 151 9.62 -10.32 -12.62
C LEU A 151 8.40 -11.24 -12.79
N TYR A 152 7.22 -10.78 -12.38
CA TYR A 152 5.99 -11.56 -12.50
C TYR A 152 5.52 -11.72 -13.96
N PHE A 153 5.74 -10.71 -14.81
CA PHE A 153 5.40 -10.79 -16.24
C PHE A 153 6.29 -11.79 -16.99
N ASN A 154 7.61 -11.77 -16.75
CA ASN A 154 8.55 -12.58 -17.51
C ASN A 154 8.74 -13.99 -16.94
N TYR A 155 8.65 -14.16 -15.62
CA TYR A 155 9.09 -15.40 -14.97
C TYR A 155 7.98 -16.14 -14.21
N HIS A 156 6.88 -15.49 -13.82
CA HIS A 156 5.84 -16.15 -13.04
C HIS A 156 4.72 -16.71 -13.93
N GLN A 157 4.28 -17.94 -13.66
CA GLN A 157 3.32 -18.65 -14.52
C GLN A 157 1.90 -18.04 -14.47
N SER A 158 1.51 -17.45 -13.33
CA SER A 158 0.17 -16.89 -13.15
C SER A 158 0.01 -15.54 -13.83
N LYS A 159 -0.81 -15.52 -14.90
CA LYS A 159 -1.12 -14.30 -15.64
C LYS A 159 -1.95 -13.28 -14.84
N SER A 160 -2.82 -13.76 -13.97
CA SER A 160 -3.71 -12.90 -13.19
C SER A 160 -2.95 -11.99 -12.22
N ILE A 161 -1.84 -12.49 -11.67
CA ILE A 161 -1.04 -11.75 -10.69
C ILE A 161 -0.33 -10.56 -11.34
N TRP A 162 0.38 -10.75 -12.46
CA TRP A 162 1.08 -9.62 -13.10
C TRP A 162 0.11 -8.61 -13.70
N LEU A 163 -1.07 -9.03 -14.16
CA LEU A 163 -2.13 -8.12 -14.62
C LEU A 163 -2.60 -7.20 -13.49
N ILE A 164 -2.83 -7.75 -12.30
CA ILE A 164 -3.24 -6.99 -11.12
C ILE A 164 -2.15 -6.00 -10.68
N LEU A 165 -0.90 -6.45 -10.61
CA LEU A 165 0.24 -5.57 -10.28
C LEU A 165 0.33 -4.42 -11.29
N SER A 166 0.21 -4.73 -12.59
CA SER A 166 0.25 -3.75 -13.66
C SER A 166 -0.91 -2.75 -13.60
N PHE A 167 -2.11 -3.22 -13.25
CA PHE A 167 -3.30 -2.36 -13.13
C PHE A 167 -3.15 -1.29 -12.04
N LEU A 168 -2.41 -1.59 -10.97
CA LEU A 168 -2.21 -0.66 -9.85
C LEU A 168 -1.08 0.35 -10.09
N TYR A 169 -0.17 0.05 -11.01
CA TYR A 169 0.97 0.91 -11.29
C TYR A 169 0.59 2.33 -11.75
N PRO A 170 -0.36 2.53 -12.69
CA PRO A 170 -0.82 3.86 -13.09
C PRO A 170 -1.33 4.72 -11.94
N PHE A 171 -1.99 4.13 -10.93
CA PHE A 171 -2.46 4.87 -9.76
C PHE A 171 -1.28 5.46 -8.97
N HIS A 172 -0.19 4.70 -8.80
CA HIS A 172 1.03 5.19 -8.16
C HIS A 172 1.69 6.32 -8.95
N CYS A 173 1.78 6.19 -10.27
CA CYS A 173 2.29 7.26 -11.14
C CYS A 173 1.43 8.53 -11.03
N TYR A 174 0.10 8.38 -11.06
CA TYR A 174 -0.83 9.49 -10.92
C TYR A 174 -0.71 10.22 -9.57
N TRP A 175 -0.59 9.47 -8.47
CA TRP A 175 -0.39 10.07 -7.14
C TRP A 175 0.95 10.81 -7.04
N PHE A 176 2.04 10.23 -7.55
CA PHE A 176 3.33 10.89 -7.52
C PHE A 176 3.35 12.16 -8.38
N TYR A 177 2.72 12.12 -9.55
CA TYR A 177 2.51 13.31 -10.39
C TYR A 177 1.70 14.39 -9.67
N GLY A 178 0.64 13.99 -8.95
CA GLY A 178 -0.16 14.88 -8.12
C GLY A 178 0.68 15.53 -7.01
N PHE A 179 1.56 14.77 -6.37
CA PHE A 179 2.51 15.26 -5.36
C PHE A 179 3.48 16.29 -5.94
N ILE A 180 4.11 16.02 -7.10
CA ILE A 180 5.02 16.97 -7.77
C ILE A 180 4.31 18.29 -8.08
N ARG A 181 3.05 18.23 -8.52
CA ARG A 181 2.24 19.41 -8.80
C ARG A 181 1.64 20.08 -7.56
N GLN A 182 1.95 19.58 -6.36
CA GLN A 182 1.39 20.03 -5.08
C GLN A 182 -0.16 20.02 -5.07
N LYS A 183 -0.78 19.12 -5.83
CA LYS A 183 -2.25 18.94 -5.91
C LYS A 183 -2.77 17.88 -4.93
N VAL A 184 -1.91 17.40 -4.04
CA VAL A 184 -2.09 16.28 -3.09
C VAL A 184 -1.50 16.66 -1.73
#